data_AF-A0A5J4TD26-F1
#
_entry.id   AF-A0A5J4TD26-F1
#
_cell.length_a   1.000
_cell.length_b   1.000
_cell.length_c   1.000
_cell.angle_alpha   90.00
_cell.angle_beta   90.00
_cell.angle_gamma   90.00
#
_symmetry.space_group_name_H-M   'P 1'
#
loop_
_entity.id
_entity.type
_entity.pdbx_description
1 polymer ?
#
loop_
_entity_poly.entity_id
_entity_poly.type
_entity_poly.pdbx_seq_one_letter_code
_entity_poly.pdbx_strand_id
1 'polypeptide(L)'
;YSTNNDYFNVQGVPIPQNSIWHVSYRFEGQSGQDITDCGEKDSACQTIEYAIQQISIRMSGDASQLVQEKKIGICEGGYDLLYPLELSKNLSMTEIIKIVKQLNGTSSAMSNNAEIQIYKRDDNYREFGKQGWISAFDGLQLEIYSIDIITDS
;
A
#
# COMPACT_ATOMS: atom_id res chain seq x y z
N TYR A 1 -13.73 27.99 -7.79
CA TYR A 1 -13.66 26.96 -8.84
C TYR A 1 -13.89 25.61 -8.17
N SER A 2 -15.02 24.96 -8.51
CA SER A 2 -15.52 23.62 -8.15
C SER A 2 -15.09 22.98 -6.82
N THR A 3 -16.00 23.00 -5.85
CA THR A 3 -16.04 22.12 -4.67
C THR A 3 -16.92 20.91 -5.02
N ASN A 4 -16.35 19.70 -5.04
CA ASN A 4 -16.98 18.39 -4.76
C ASN A 4 -16.06 17.29 -5.33
N ASN A 5 -15.13 16.79 -4.51
CA ASN A 5 -14.51 15.49 -4.72
C ASN A 5 -14.94 14.65 -3.52
N ASP A 6 -15.82 13.68 -3.75
CA ASP A 6 -16.44 12.87 -2.72
C ASP A 6 -15.37 12.11 -1.90
N TYR A 7 -15.04 12.65 -0.73
CA TYR A 7 -14.17 12.03 0.27
C TYR A 7 -14.86 10.90 1.02
N PHE A 8 -15.93 10.31 0.51
CA PHE A 8 -16.75 9.35 1.25
C PHE A 8 -16.92 8.05 0.47
N ASN A 9 -16.92 6.93 1.18
CA ASN A 9 -17.21 5.61 0.60
C ASN A 9 -18.72 5.38 0.40
N VAL A 10 -19.08 4.17 -0.08
CA VAL A 10 -20.48 3.74 -0.30
C VAL A 10 -21.35 3.75 0.96
N GLN A 11 -20.75 3.87 2.15
CA GLN A 11 -21.44 3.97 3.44
C GLN A 11 -21.41 5.39 4.03
N GLY A 12 -20.93 6.39 3.29
CA GLY A 12 -20.84 7.78 3.74
C GLY A 12 -19.73 8.04 4.77
N VAL A 13 -18.72 7.17 4.85
CA VAL A 13 -17.58 7.30 5.76
C VAL A 13 -16.38 7.91 5.04
N PRO A 14 -15.63 8.85 5.66
CA PRO A 14 -14.46 9.45 5.05
C PRO A 14 -13.45 8.42 4.51
N ILE A 15 -12.92 8.64 3.32
CA ILE A 15 -11.80 7.88 2.77
C ILE A 15 -10.53 8.74 2.72
N PRO A 16 -9.34 8.11 2.79
CA PRO A 16 -8.09 8.82 2.68
C PRO A 16 -8.02 9.71 1.43
N GLN A 17 -7.30 10.82 1.57
CA GLN A 17 -7.16 11.79 0.49
C GLN A 17 -6.66 11.14 -0.82
N ASN A 18 -7.32 11.46 -1.93
CA ASN A 18 -7.04 10.90 -3.26
C ASN A 18 -7.21 9.37 -3.36
N SER A 19 -7.93 8.77 -2.40
CA SER A 19 -8.12 7.33 -2.29
C SER A 19 -6.79 6.57 -2.18
N ILE A 20 -5.83 7.13 -1.44
CA ILE A 20 -4.50 6.54 -1.18
C ILE A 20 -4.46 6.06 0.27
N TRP A 21 -4.38 4.75 0.48
CA TRP A 21 -4.23 4.17 1.81
C TRP A 21 -2.76 4.06 2.16
N HIS A 22 -2.36 4.73 3.23
CA HIS A 22 -0.97 4.87 3.60
C HIS A 22 -0.48 3.69 4.44
N VAL A 23 0.76 3.28 4.19
CA VAL A 23 1.48 2.26 4.94
C VAL A 23 2.81 2.82 5.44
N SER A 24 3.21 2.39 6.63
CA SER A 24 4.49 2.77 7.24
C SER A 24 5.00 1.60 8.06
N TYR A 25 6.22 1.15 7.78
CA TYR A 25 6.84 0.10 8.57
C TYR A 25 8.35 0.21 8.52
N ARG A 26 8.98 0.32 9.69
CA ARG A 26 10.43 0.17 9.82
C ARG A 26 10.74 -0.93 10.81
N PHE A 27 11.54 -1.90 10.39
CA PHE A 27 12.01 -2.97 11.25
C PHE A 27 12.81 -2.37 12.41
N GLU A 28 12.38 -2.65 13.64
CA GLU A 28 12.93 -2.05 14.86
C GLU A 28 12.79 -0.51 14.96
N GLY A 29 11.94 0.09 14.11
CA GLY A 29 11.67 1.52 14.07
C GLY A 29 10.19 1.87 14.25
N GLN A 30 9.83 3.10 13.85
CA GLN A 30 8.44 3.53 13.86
C GLN A 30 7.64 2.83 12.77
N SER A 31 6.42 2.42 13.10
CA SER A 31 5.52 1.71 12.20
C SER A 31 4.09 2.17 12.40
N GLY A 32 3.27 2.03 11.35
CA GLY A 32 1.82 2.10 11.43
C GLY A 32 1.25 0.93 12.22
N GLN A 33 -0.07 0.80 12.22
CA GLN A 33 -0.77 -0.28 12.92
C GLN A 33 -1.86 -0.87 12.03
N ASP A 34 -1.89 -2.20 11.95
CA ASP A 34 -2.96 -2.95 11.27
C ASP A 34 -4.19 -3.03 12.17
N ILE A 35 -4.89 -1.91 12.25
CA ILE A 35 -6.16 -1.75 12.96
C ILE A 35 -7.25 -1.34 11.98
N THR A 36 -8.51 -1.60 12.35
CA THR A 36 -9.66 -1.13 11.58
C THR A 36 -9.53 0.36 11.31
N ASP A 37 -9.79 0.76 10.06
CA ASP A 37 -9.74 2.14 9.59
C ASP A 37 -8.34 2.79 9.53
N CYS A 38 -7.27 2.00 9.60
CA CYS A 38 -5.95 2.48 9.20
C CYS A 38 -5.91 2.87 7.70
N GLY A 39 -4.93 3.69 7.33
CA GLY A 39 -4.68 4.09 5.93
C GLY A 39 -4.72 5.61 5.71
N GLU A 40 -5.09 6.39 6.73
CA GLU A 40 -4.80 7.82 6.73
C GLU A 40 -3.30 8.05 6.90
N LYS A 41 -2.78 9.19 6.41
CA LYS A 41 -1.35 9.52 6.54
C LYS A 41 -0.88 9.44 8.00
N ASP A 42 -1.63 10.05 8.90
CA ASP A 42 -1.28 10.15 10.33
C ASP A 42 -1.71 8.91 11.13
N SER A 43 -2.38 7.94 10.47
CA SER A 43 -2.83 6.67 11.04
C SER A 43 -2.64 5.55 10.01
N ALA A 44 -1.40 5.41 9.53
CA ALA A 44 -1.04 4.48 8.47
C ALA A 44 -1.24 3.02 8.92
N CYS A 45 -1.55 2.15 7.97
CA CYS A 45 -1.50 0.71 8.19
C CYS A 45 -0.04 0.26 8.36
N GLN A 46 0.14 -0.88 9.02
CA GLN A 46 1.46 -1.47 9.17
C GLN A 46 1.86 -2.26 7.92
N THR A 47 0.94 -3.00 7.30
CA THR A 47 1.24 -3.85 6.14
C THR A 47 0.49 -3.43 4.87
N ILE A 48 1.11 -3.70 3.72
CA ILE A 48 0.49 -3.49 2.40
C ILE A 48 -0.73 -4.41 2.22
N GLU A 49 -0.63 -5.65 2.65
CA GLU A 49 -1.70 -6.65 2.55
C GLU A 49 -2.92 -6.24 3.37
N TYR A 50 -2.71 -5.74 4.60
CA TYR A 50 -3.81 -5.26 5.41
C TYR A 50 -4.44 -3.99 4.84
N ALA A 51 -3.64 -3.04 4.34
CA ALA A 51 -4.15 -1.87 3.65
C ALA A 51 -5.01 -2.25 2.42
N ILE A 52 -4.60 -3.25 1.64
CA ILE A 52 -5.39 -3.79 0.52
C ILE A 52 -6.75 -4.31 1.00
N GLN A 53 -6.80 -5.03 2.12
CA GLN A 53 -8.07 -5.51 2.71
C GLN A 53 -8.95 -4.34 3.19
N GLN A 54 -8.36 -3.37 3.89
CA GLN A 54 -9.06 -2.18 4.35
C GLN A 54 -9.67 -1.41 3.19
N ILE A 55 -9.00 -1.32 2.03
CA ILE A 55 -9.59 -0.67 0.85
C ILE A 55 -10.88 -1.37 0.42
N SER A 56 -10.91 -2.71 0.33
CA SER A 56 -12.16 -3.43 -0.04
C SER A 56 -13.26 -3.25 1.00
N ILE A 57 -12.92 -3.35 2.28
CA ILE A 57 -13.90 -3.14 3.37
C ILE A 57 -14.45 -1.72 3.31
N ARG A 58 -13.58 -0.73 3.16
CA ARG A 58 -13.98 0.68 3.16
C ARG A 58 -14.71 1.05 1.89
N MET A 59 -14.29 0.60 0.71
CA MET A 59 -14.90 0.98 -0.56
C MET A 59 -16.20 0.24 -0.87
N SER A 60 -16.34 -1.02 -0.45
CA SER A 60 -17.46 -1.89 -0.82
C SER A 60 -18.19 -2.54 0.35
N GLY A 61 -17.74 -2.34 1.59
CA GLY A 61 -18.33 -2.92 2.80
C GLY A 61 -17.89 -4.36 3.11
N ASP A 62 -17.07 -4.98 2.26
CA ASP A 62 -16.65 -6.37 2.37
C ASP A 62 -15.27 -6.57 1.72
N ALA A 63 -14.37 -7.28 2.42
CA ALA A 63 -13.01 -7.57 1.95
C ALA A 63 -12.96 -8.45 0.69
N SER A 64 -13.99 -9.24 0.43
CA SER A 64 -14.11 -10.15 -0.70
C SER A 64 -14.62 -9.48 -1.98
N GLN A 65 -15.05 -8.22 -1.90
CA GLN A 65 -15.58 -7.50 -3.05
C GLN A 65 -14.47 -6.86 -3.88
N LEU A 66 -14.67 -6.92 -5.20
CA LEU A 66 -13.74 -6.38 -6.18
C LEU A 66 -13.73 -4.85 -6.13
N VAL A 67 -12.56 -4.28 -5.87
CA VAL A 67 -12.28 -2.86 -6.07
C VAL A 67 -11.32 -2.74 -7.23
N GLN A 68 -11.72 -2.11 -8.33
CA GLN A 68 -10.97 -2.20 -9.60
C GLN A 68 -9.53 -1.69 -9.50
N GLU A 69 -9.30 -0.63 -8.74
CA GLU A 69 -7.97 -0.06 -8.50
C GLU A 69 -7.76 0.20 -7.00
N LYS A 70 -6.61 -0.23 -6.48
CA LYS A 70 -6.19 0.04 -5.10
C LYS A 70 -4.89 0.83 -5.10
N LYS A 71 -4.85 1.98 -4.40
CA LYS A 71 -3.64 2.80 -4.25
C LYS A 71 -3.08 2.70 -2.85
N ILE A 72 -1.81 2.35 -2.76
CA ILE A 72 -1.04 2.22 -1.53
C ILE A 72 0.01 3.33 -1.48
N GLY A 73 -0.06 4.17 -0.45
CA GLY A 73 0.88 5.26 -0.22
C GLY A 73 1.99 4.85 0.74
N ILE A 74 3.24 4.79 0.29
CA ILE A 74 4.37 4.62 1.21
C ILE A 74 4.61 5.95 1.94
N CYS A 75 4.50 5.95 3.27
CA CYS A 75 4.75 7.14 4.09
C CYS A 75 6.19 7.65 3.94
N GLU A 76 6.42 8.92 4.29
CA GLU A 76 7.76 9.54 4.26
C GLU A 76 8.76 8.79 5.17
N GLY A 77 8.27 8.15 6.23
CA GLY A 77 9.07 7.28 7.09
C GLY A 77 9.62 6.05 6.36
N GLY A 78 9.00 5.62 5.25
CA GLY A 78 9.33 4.46 4.41
C GLY A 78 8.75 3.13 4.87
N TYR A 79 9.09 2.06 4.15
CA TYR A 79 8.51 0.73 4.34
C TYR A 79 9.53 -0.40 4.15
N ASP A 80 9.72 -1.23 5.16
CA ASP A 80 10.65 -2.36 5.12
C ASP A 80 9.94 -3.66 4.70
N LEU A 81 10.40 -4.26 3.61
CA LEU A 81 9.98 -5.60 3.21
C LEU A 81 10.87 -6.65 3.87
N LEU A 82 10.34 -7.30 4.91
CA LEU A 82 11.00 -8.44 5.57
C LEU A 82 10.77 -9.78 4.87
N TYR A 83 9.67 -9.88 4.13
CA TYR A 83 9.23 -11.05 3.40
C TYR A 83 8.77 -10.65 2.00
N PRO A 84 8.86 -11.56 1.01
CA PRO A 84 8.33 -11.31 -0.32
C PRO A 84 6.84 -10.96 -0.31
N LEU A 85 6.50 -9.86 -0.99
CA LEU A 85 5.14 -9.41 -1.23
C LEU A 85 4.57 -10.09 -2.48
N GLU A 86 3.58 -10.96 -2.27
CA GLU A 86 2.90 -11.70 -3.33
C GLU A 86 1.48 -11.15 -3.55
N LEU A 87 1.26 -10.55 -4.72
CA LEU A 87 -0.01 -9.90 -5.07
C LEU A 87 -0.70 -10.69 -6.19
N SER A 88 -2.00 -10.88 -6.10
CA SER A 88 -2.79 -11.47 -7.19
C SER A 88 -4.21 -10.92 -7.18
N LYS A 89 -4.93 -11.05 -8.30
CA LYS A 89 -6.32 -10.57 -8.38
C LYS A 89 -7.22 -11.19 -7.33
N ASN A 90 -7.08 -12.49 -7.12
CA ASN A 90 -7.91 -13.26 -6.19
C ASN A 90 -7.57 -12.98 -4.72
N LEU A 91 -6.28 -12.79 -4.40
CA LEU A 91 -5.86 -12.48 -3.02
C LEU A 91 -6.16 -11.02 -2.66
N SER A 92 -5.99 -10.13 -3.63
CA SER A 92 -6.12 -8.69 -3.41
C SER A 92 -7.48 -8.12 -3.79
N MET A 93 -8.39 -8.93 -4.36
CA MET A 93 -9.71 -8.53 -4.87
C MET A 93 -9.65 -7.22 -5.67
N THR A 94 -8.73 -7.16 -6.63
CA THR A 94 -8.49 -5.98 -7.47
C THR A 94 -7.82 -6.36 -8.79
N GLU A 95 -8.01 -5.52 -9.80
CA GLU A 95 -7.35 -5.68 -11.10
C GLU A 95 -6.02 -4.92 -11.15
N ILE A 96 -5.91 -3.82 -10.39
CA ILE A 96 -4.78 -2.88 -10.45
C ILE A 96 -4.36 -2.51 -9.02
N ILE A 97 -3.07 -2.66 -8.72
CA ILE A 97 -2.45 -2.09 -7.52
C ILE A 97 -1.45 -1.03 -7.94
N LYS A 98 -1.60 0.17 -7.37
CA LYS A 98 -0.64 1.27 -7.49
C LYS A 98 0.09 1.46 -6.18
N ILE A 99 1.41 1.31 -6.16
CA ILE A 99 2.26 1.69 -5.04
C ILE A 99 2.87 3.06 -5.35
N VAL A 100 2.58 4.06 -4.53
CA VAL A 100 2.93 5.46 -4.76
C VAL A 100 3.54 6.08 -3.52
N LYS A 101 4.26 7.19 -3.68
CA LYS A 101 4.70 7.99 -2.51
C LYS A 101 3.51 8.59 -1.74
N GLN A 102 3.75 8.95 -0.49
CA GLN A 102 2.79 9.60 0.40
C GLN A 102 2.07 10.76 -0.30
N LEU A 103 0.73 10.73 -0.25
CA LEU A 103 -0.16 11.76 -0.81
C LEU A 103 0.11 12.12 -2.28
N ASN A 104 0.59 11.15 -3.09
CA ASN A 104 0.93 11.36 -4.49
C ASN A 104 -0.20 12.04 -5.31
N GLY A 105 0.18 12.96 -6.19
CA GLY A 105 -0.76 13.72 -7.03
C GLY A 105 -1.50 14.85 -6.30
N THR A 106 -1.13 15.16 -5.04
CA THR A 106 -1.70 16.27 -4.27
C THR A 106 -0.66 17.37 -4.00
N SER A 107 -1.11 18.56 -3.61
CA SER A 107 -0.22 19.66 -3.16
C SER A 107 0.54 19.34 -1.87
N SER A 108 0.10 18.30 -1.14
CA SER A 108 0.70 17.85 0.13
C SER A 108 1.55 16.59 -0.05
N ALA A 109 1.80 16.17 -1.30
CA ALA A 109 2.69 15.05 -1.60
C ALA A 109 4.08 15.30 -1.01
N MET A 110 4.73 14.24 -0.51
CA MET A 110 6.12 14.37 -0.09
C MET A 110 7.01 14.79 -1.26
N SER A 111 8.06 15.57 -0.98
CA SER A 111 8.94 16.16 -2.00
C SER A 111 9.76 15.08 -2.72
N ASN A 112 10.41 14.20 -1.95
CA ASN A 112 11.25 13.13 -2.46
C ASN A 112 10.42 11.90 -2.88
N ASN A 113 11.10 10.88 -3.42
CA ASN A 113 10.52 9.55 -3.55
C ASN A 113 10.33 8.94 -2.16
N ALA A 114 9.33 8.07 -2.01
CA ALA A 114 9.21 7.24 -0.82
C ALA A 114 10.12 6.01 -0.96
N GLU A 115 10.49 5.39 0.15
CA GLU A 115 11.45 4.29 0.14
C GLU A 115 10.80 2.96 0.53
N ILE A 116 11.08 1.93 -0.26
CA ILE A 116 10.88 0.54 0.14
C ILE A 116 12.25 -0.11 0.29
N GLN A 117 12.57 -0.57 1.50
CA GLN A 117 13.80 -1.29 1.79
C GLN A 117 13.55 -2.79 1.92
N ILE A 118 14.15 -3.55 1.03
CA ILE A 118 14.19 -5.02 1.11
C ILE A 118 15.23 -5.41 2.17
N TYR A 119 14.80 -6.17 3.17
CA TYR A 119 15.67 -6.70 4.23
C TYR A 119 15.90 -8.19 4.00
N LYS A 120 16.88 -8.51 3.15
CA LYS A 120 17.30 -9.88 2.83
C LYS A 120 18.10 -10.51 3.96
N ARG A 121 18.91 -9.73 4.69
CA ARG A 121 19.74 -10.16 5.82
C ARG A 121 20.61 -11.39 5.52
N ASP A 122 21.17 -11.44 4.31
CA ASP A 122 21.95 -12.58 3.79
C ASP A 122 21.22 -13.94 3.82
N ASP A 123 19.89 -13.93 3.97
CA ASP A 123 19.08 -15.13 4.09
C ASP A 123 18.36 -15.43 2.77
N ASN A 124 19.03 -16.22 1.92
CA ASN A 124 18.48 -16.68 0.65
C ASN A 124 17.22 -17.55 0.81
N TYR A 125 16.92 -18.07 2.01
CA TYR A 125 15.70 -18.85 2.22
C TYR A 125 14.44 -17.98 2.24
N ARG A 126 14.57 -16.66 2.46
CA ARG A 126 13.41 -15.74 2.49
C ARG A 126 12.68 -15.62 1.16
N GLU A 127 13.40 -15.80 0.06
CA GLU A 127 12.84 -15.79 -1.30
C GLU A 127 12.66 -17.21 -1.88
N PHE A 128 12.93 -18.25 -1.08
CA PHE A 128 12.87 -19.63 -1.56
C PHE A 128 11.44 -20.01 -1.97
N GLY A 129 11.29 -20.44 -3.23
CA GLY A 129 9.99 -20.77 -3.81
C GLY A 129 9.13 -19.56 -4.19
N LYS A 130 9.67 -18.33 -4.10
CA LYS A 130 9.01 -17.09 -4.50
C LYS A 130 9.56 -16.59 -5.84
N GLN A 131 8.81 -15.73 -6.54
CA GLN A 131 9.20 -15.19 -7.86
C GLN A 131 9.90 -13.83 -7.76
N GLY A 132 10.50 -13.52 -6.60
CA GLY A 132 11.11 -12.24 -6.28
C GLY A 132 10.51 -11.65 -5.00
N TRP A 133 11.00 -10.47 -4.60
CA TRP A 133 10.58 -9.78 -3.37
C TRP A 133 9.26 -9.04 -3.51
N ILE A 134 8.89 -8.65 -4.72
CA ILE A 134 7.59 -8.08 -5.05
C ILE A 134 7.16 -8.75 -6.35
N SER A 135 6.07 -9.51 -6.30
CA SER A 135 5.58 -10.27 -7.44
C SER A 135 4.07 -10.10 -7.60
N ALA A 136 3.63 -9.98 -8.85
CA ALA A 136 2.22 -9.90 -9.23
C ALA A 136 1.83 -11.09 -10.09
N PHE A 137 0.70 -11.73 -9.76
CA PHE A 137 0.20 -12.95 -10.39
C PHE A 137 -1.21 -12.77 -10.98
N ASP A 138 -1.67 -13.78 -11.70
CA ASP A 138 -3.04 -13.88 -12.24
C ASP A 138 -3.46 -12.70 -13.12
N GLY A 139 -2.49 -12.11 -13.82
CA GLY A 139 -2.70 -10.95 -14.69
C GLY A 139 -3.01 -9.65 -13.94
N LEU A 140 -2.72 -9.57 -12.63
CA LEU A 140 -2.78 -8.34 -11.85
C LEU A 140 -1.80 -7.31 -12.43
N GLN A 141 -2.27 -6.09 -12.62
CA GLN A 141 -1.41 -4.97 -13.02
C GLN A 141 -0.84 -4.29 -11.78
N LEU A 142 0.47 -4.39 -11.60
CA LEU A 142 1.21 -3.67 -10.57
C LEU A 142 1.91 -2.46 -11.18
N GLU A 143 1.64 -1.28 -10.64
CA GLU A 143 2.26 -0.02 -11.05
C GLU A 143 2.96 0.63 -9.84
N ILE A 144 4.21 1.06 -10.03
CA ILE A 144 5.01 1.64 -8.95
C ILE A 144 5.49 3.03 -9.40
N TYR A 145 5.21 4.06 -8.60
CA TYR A 145 5.50 5.46 -8.95
C TYR A 145 6.18 6.22 -7.82
N SER A 146 7.29 6.88 -8.14
CA SER A 146 8.06 7.71 -7.18
C SER A 146 8.46 6.95 -5.91
N ILE A 147 8.88 5.70 -6.10
CA ILE A 147 9.39 4.83 -5.04
C ILE A 147 10.84 4.50 -5.37
N ASP A 148 11.73 4.69 -4.40
CA ASP A 148 13.07 4.14 -4.41
C ASP A 148 13.00 2.74 -3.76
N ILE A 149 13.42 1.71 -4.51
CA ILE A 149 13.52 0.35 -4.00
C ILE A 149 15.00 0.08 -3.73
N ILE A 150 15.34 -0.11 -2.47
CA ILE A 150 16.69 -0.40 -2.02
C ILE A 150 16.72 -1.78 -1.34
N THR A 151 17.90 -2.34 -1.19
CA THR A 151 18.13 -3.59 -0.46
C THR A 151 19.17 -3.33 0.61
N ASP A 152 19.09 -4.05 1.73
CA ASP A 152 20.25 -4.19 2.58
C ASP A 152 21.42 -4.78 1.78
N SER A 153 22.61 -4.21 2.03
CA SER A 153 23.87 -4.53 1.37
C SER A 153 24.43 -5.86 1.85
#